data_AF-A0A3B9UTN6-F1
#
_entry.id   AF-A0A3B9UTN6-F1
#
_cell.length_a   1.000
_cell.length_b   1.000
_cell.length_c   1.000
_cell.angle_alpha   90.00
_cell.angle_beta   90.00
_cell.angle_gamma   90.00
#
_symmetry.space_group_name_H-M   'P 1'
#
loop_
_entity.id
_entity.type
_entity.pdbx_description
1 polymer ?
#
loop_
_entity_poly.entity_id
_entity_poly.type
_entity_poly.pdbx_seq_one_letter_code
_entity_poly.pdbx_strand_id
1 'polypeptide(L)'
;MDTYHIKAVPKEKNSIFPEQDMWIDKKNWFVIKSTSYDGDLKVESEYTKIDFSPKIEDEMFTQKIPEDVKIENFDTTGPKTKAMTLKESKDFLGKSFIYFPESSSYKIKDIKLLQYGSESVNDEITIQYEKDNKPYFKMSLSKRNKIYSKDEKVPGSEEITIRGEKGFILKTGISIIGWSEGDVMYNIIPSENIEDVKVFIKELDKMENFN
;
A
#
# COMPACT_ATOMS: atom_id res chain seq x y z
N MET A 1 20.07 -17.13 -29.43
CA MET A 1 20.75 -15.88 -29.03
C MET A 1 21.69 -16.20 -27.89
N ASP A 2 22.89 -15.63 -27.90
CA ASP A 2 23.81 -15.79 -26.79
C ASP A 2 23.32 -14.97 -25.59
N THR A 3 23.26 -15.61 -24.43
CA THR A 3 22.71 -15.00 -23.22
C THR A 3 23.67 -15.07 -22.04
N TYR A 4 23.56 -14.10 -21.14
CA TYR A 4 23.97 -14.27 -19.76
C TYR A 4 22.84 -14.94 -19.00
N HIS A 5 23.15 -15.96 -18.21
CA HIS A 5 22.21 -16.49 -17.21
C HIS A 5 22.56 -15.87 -15.86
N ILE A 6 21.61 -15.14 -15.29
CA ILE A 6 21.75 -14.49 -13.99
C ILE A 6 20.69 -15.09 -13.06
N LYS A 7 21.15 -15.49 -11.88
CA LYS A 7 20.31 -15.97 -10.79
C LYS A 7 20.30 -14.96 -9.66
N ALA A 8 19.16 -14.37 -9.38
CA ALA A 8 18.94 -13.45 -8.27
C ALA A 8 18.31 -14.22 -7.10
N VAL A 9 19.04 -14.33 -5.99
CA VAL A 9 18.60 -15.03 -4.78
C VAL A 9 18.36 -14.01 -3.67
N PRO A 10 17.18 -14.01 -3.02
CA PRO A 10 16.91 -13.12 -1.90
C PRO A 10 17.87 -13.36 -0.74
N LYS A 11 18.32 -12.28 -0.09
CA LYS A 11 19.16 -12.37 1.11
C LYS A 11 18.37 -12.78 2.35
N GLU A 12 17.07 -12.50 2.38
CA GLU A 12 16.18 -12.78 3.49
C GLU A 12 15.18 -13.87 3.14
N LYS A 13 14.86 -14.74 4.11
CA LYS A 13 13.96 -15.90 3.92
C LYS A 13 12.51 -15.53 3.56
N ASN A 14 12.06 -14.33 3.92
CA ASN A 14 10.67 -13.88 3.73
C ASN A 14 10.57 -12.70 2.76
N SER A 15 11.46 -12.63 1.78
CA SER A 15 11.45 -11.58 0.76
C SER A 15 10.18 -11.66 -0.09
N ILE A 16 9.53 -10.51 -0.31
CA ILE A 16 8.42 -10.38 -1.27
C ILE A 16 8.86 -10.60 -2.73
N PHE A 17 10.16 -10.44 -3.00
CA PHE A 17 10.75 -10.77 -4.28
C PHE A 17 11.35 -12.17 -4.17
N PRO A 18 10.81 -13.14 -4.91
CA PRO A 18 11.33 -14.50 -4.85
C PRO A 18 12.64 -14.63 -5.62
N GLU A 19 13.21 -15.84 -5.57
CA GLU A 19 14.28 -16.23 -6.47
C GLU A 19 13.87 -16.03 -7.93
N GLN A 20 14.78 -15.46 -8.73
CA GLN A 20 14.58 -15.23 -10.16
C GLN A 20 15.75 -15.75 -10.96
N ASP A 21 15.45 -16.42 -12.06
CA ASP A 21 16.39 -16.75 -13.11
C ASP A 21 16.08 -15.90 -14.33
N MET A 22 17.10 -15.31 -14.93
CA MET A 22 16.97 -14.45 -16.11
C MET A 22 18.01 -14.82 -17.16
N TRP A 23 17.57 -14.88 -18.41
CA TRP A 23 18.44 -15.00 -19.57
C TRP A 23 18.45 -13.68 -20.32
N ILE A 24 19.57 -12.96 -20.22
CA ILE A 24 19.74 -11.63 -20.80
C ILE A 24 20.53 -11.75 -22.09
N ASP A 25 19.96 -11.29 -23.19
CA ASP A 25 20.67 -11.19 -24.47
C ASP A 25 21.94 -10.36 -24.33
N LYS A 26 23.09 -10.90 -24.74
CA LYS A 26 24.38 -10.23 -24.56
C LYS A 26 24.52 -8.96 -25.40
N LYS A 27 23.79 -8.86 -26.51
CA LYS A 27 23.92 -7.75 -27.46
C LYS A 27 23.01 -6.58 -27.09
N ASN A 28 21.75 -6.86 -26.82
CA ASN A 28 20.71 -5.86 -26.61
C ASN A 28 20.35 -5.67 -25.13
N TRP A 29 20.95 -6.47 -24.22
CA TRP A 29 20.67 -6.44 -22.78
C TRP A 29 19.20 -6.63 -22.42
N PHE A 30 18.49 -7.37 -23.27
CA PHE A 30 17.07 -7.65 -23.11
C PHE A 30 16.85 -9.00 -22.45
N VAL A 31 15.90 -9.09 -21.52
CA VAL A 31 15.54 -10.35 -20.86
C VAL A 31 14.69 -11.17 -21.84
N ILE A 32 15.26 -12.24 -22.40
CA ILE A 32 14.58 -13.12 -23.36
C ILE A 32 13.73 -14.17 -22.64
N LYS A 33 14.21 -14.63 -21.49
CA LYS A 33 13.52 -15.59 -20.64
C LYS A 33 13.67 -15.19 -19.18
N SER A 34 12.62 -15.40 -18.41
CA SER A 34 12.69 -15.32 -16.96
C SER A 34 11.92 -16.47 -16.33
N THR A 35 12.35 -16.83 -15.13
CA THR A 35 11.65 -17.75 -14.25
C THR A 35 11.62 -17.14 -12.86
N SER A 36 10.46 -17.19 -12.21
CA SER A 36 10.30 -16.78 -10.81
C SER A 36 9.40 -17.75 -10.06
N TYR A 37 9.52 -17.77 -8.75
CA TYR A 37 8.76 -18.67 -7.88
C TYR A 37 7.86 -17.89 -6.93
N ASP A 38 6.55 -18.06 -6.94
CA ASP A 38 5.68 -17.52 -5.91
C ASP A 38 5.15 -18.66 -5.03
N GLY A 39 5.81 -18.89 -3.89
CA GLY A 39 5.60 -20.10 -3.08
C GLY A 39 5.91 -21.37 -3.89
N ASP A 40 4.90 -22.23 -4.08
CA ASP A 40 5.01 -23.45 -4.88
C ASP A 40 4.76 -23.20 -6.39
N LEU A 41 4.35 -21.99 -6.79
CA LEU A 41 4.03 -21.67 -8.18
C LEU A 41 5.29 -21.22 -8.93
N LYS A 42 5.68 -21.98 -9.96
CA LYS A 42 6.71 -21.56 -10.92
C LYS A 42 6.05 -20.76 -12.04
N VAL A 43 6.47 -19.50 -12.23
CA VAL A 43 6.10 -18.66 -13.37
C VAL A 43 7.28 -18.61 -14.32
N GLU A 44 7.04 -18.96 -15.59
CA GLU A 44 8.05 -18.89 -16.65
C GLU A 44 7.53 -18.00 -17.77
N SER A 45 8.38 -17.10 -18.27
CA SER A 45 8.07 -16.23 -19.39
C SER A 45 9.23 -16.31 -20.39
N GLU A 46 8.90 -16.57 -21.66
CA GLU A 46 9.88 -16.71 -22.72
C GLU A 46 9.37 -16.05 -24.00
N TYR A 47 10.18 -15.16 -24.57
CA TYR A 47 9.91 -14.58 -25.86
C TYR A 47 10.33 -15.53 -26.97
N THR A 48 9.36 -16.05 -27.73
CA THR A 48 9.61 -16.98 -28.84
C THR A 48 9.97 -16.28 -30.16
N LYS A 49 9.68 -14.97 -30.26
CA LYS A 49 10.01 -14.13 -31.41
C LYS A 49 10.27 -12.69 -30.94
N ILE A 50 11.43 -12.13 -31.29
CA ILE A 50 11.81 -10.75 -30.97
C ILE A 50 12.41 -10.09 -32.21
N ASP A 51 11.99 -8.86 -32.47
CA ASP A 51 12.63 -7.95 -33.40
C ASP A 51 13.18 -6.75 -32.61
N PHE A 52 14.50 -6.54 -32.66
CA PHE A 52 15.18 -5.44 -31.97
C PHE A 52 15.31 -4.18 -32.82
N SER A 53 14.84 -4.21 -34.07
CA SER A 53 14.80 -3.03 -34.94
C SER A 53 13.49 -2.99 -35.72
N PRO A 54 12.33 -3.07 -35.01
CA PRO A 54 11.05 -3.03 -35.67
C PRO A 54 10.84 -1.64 -36.28
N LYS A 55 10.11 -1.61 -37.39
CA LYS A 55 9.55 -0.35 -37.89
C LYS A 55 8.35 0.00 -37.01
N ILE A 56 8.43 1.11 -36.31
CA ILE A 56 7.34 1.62 -35.45
C ILE A 56 6.43 2.48 -36.31
N GLU A 57 5.19 2.04 -36.52
CA GLU A 57 4.17 2.75 -37.28
C GLU A 57 3.13 3.35 -36.33
N ASP A 58 2.53 4.49 -36.70
CA ASP A 58 1.50 5.17 -35.89
C ASP A 58 0.30 4.26 -35.56
N GLU A 59 -0.03 3.33 -36.45
CA GLU A 59 -1.11 2.35 -36.25
C GLU A 59 -0.86 1.43 -35.04
N MET A 60 0.40 1.20 -34.64
CA MET A 60 0.73 0.41 -33.43
C MET A 60 0.25 1.06 -32.13
N PHE A 61 0.02 2.38 -32.14
CA PHE A 61 -0.51 3.14 -31.02
C PHE A 61 -2.01 3.43 -31.16
N THR A 62 -2.65 2.91 -32.22
CA THR A 62 -4.08 3.07 -32.45
C THR A 62 -4.82 1.84 -31.97
N GLN A 63 -5.57 1.98 -30.86
CA GLN A 63 -6.43 0.91 -30.40
C GLN A 63 -7.76 0.92 -31.18
N LYS A 64 -7.99 -0.10 -32.00
CA LYS A 64 -9.31 -0.35 -32.62
C LYS A 64 -10.22 -0.96 -31.56
N ILE A 65 -11.13 -0.13 -31.04
CA ILE A 65 -12.13 -0.52 -30.05
C ILE A 65 -13.22 -1.33 -30.76
N PRO A 66 -13.47 -2.61 -30.41
CA PRO A 66 -14.56 -3.38 -31.01
C PRO A 66 -15.93 -2.72 -30.79
N GLU A 67 -16.88 -2.88 -31.71
CA GLU A 67 -18.18 -2.21 -31.64
C GLU A 67 -19.03 -2.62 -30.43
N ASP A 68 -18.76 -3.79 -29.85
CA ASP A 68 -19.51 -4.41 -28.75
C ASP A 68 -18.89 -4.15 -27.37
N VAL A 69 -17.78 -3.41 -27.27
CA VAL A 69 -17.20 -3.09 -25.96
C VAL A 69 -17.86 -1.89 -25.31
N LYS A 70 -18.13 -2.03 -24.02
CA LYS A 70 -18.60 -0.93 -23.18
C LYS A 70 -17.40 -0.09 -22.75
N ILE A 71 -17.38 1.18 -23.14
CA ILE A 71 -16.42 2.15 -22.61
C ILE A 71 -16.89 2.56 -21.21
N GLU A 72 -16.07 2.29 -20.20
CA GLU A 72 -16.32 2.70 -18.82
C GLU A 72 -15.38 3.84 -18.44
N ASN A 73 -15.89 4.81 -17.68
CA ASN A 73 -15.06 5.86 -17.13
C ASN A 73 -14.33 5.33 -15.89
N PHE A 74 -13.02 5.12 -16.00
CA PHE A 74 -12.17 4.68 -14.90
C PHE A 74 -12.04 5.72 -13.78
N ASP A 75 -12.37 7.00 -14.02
CA ASP A 75 -12.46 7.99 -12.94
C ASP A 75 -13.58 7.65 -11.93
N THR A 76 -14.48 6.74 -12.29
CA THR A 76 -15.53 6.22 -11.41
C THR A 76 -15.20 4.87 -10.78
N THR A 77 -14.08 4.23 -11.16
CA THR A 77 -13.63 2.94 -10.61
C THR A 77 -12.70 3.20 -9.41
N GLY A 78 -13.29 3.61 -8.30
CA GLY A 78 -12.60 3.83 -7.05
C GLY A 78 -13.57 4.17 -5.92
N PRO A 79 -13.10 4.25 -4.67
CA PRO A 79 -13.96 4.73 -3.59
C PRO A 79 -14.38 6.16 -3.89
N LYS A 80 -15.66 6.48 -3.65
CA LYS A 80 -16.11 7.88 -3.70
C LYS A 80 -15.39 8.64 -2.60
N THR A 81 -14.84 9.80 -2.96
CA THR A 81 -14.08 10.62 -2.01
C THR A 81 -14.87 11.85 -1.59
N LYS A 82 -14.87 12.15 -0.29
CA LYS A 82 -15.44 13.38 0.26
C LYS A 82 -14.42 14.06 1.17
N ALA A 83 -14.17 15.36 0.98
CA ALA A 83 -13.36 16.14 1.91
C ALA A 83 -14.07 16.28 3.27
N MET A 84 -13.31 16.21 4.35
CA MET A 84 -13.83 16.16 5.72
C MET A 84 -13.03 17.10 6.64
N THR A 85 -13.58 17.36 7.81
CA THR A 85 -12.92 17.98 8.97
C THR A 85 -12.80 16.96 10.11
N LEU A 86 -11.96 17.23 11.12
CA LEU A 86 -11.88 16.37 12.32
C LEU A 86 -13.25 16.19 13.01
N LYS A 87 -14.07 17.25 13.02
CA LYS A 87 -15.43 17.19 13.56
C LYS A 87 -16.32 16.24 12.76
N GLU A 88 -16.34 16.37 11.43
CA GLU A 88 -17.12 15.47 10.58
C GLU A 88 -16.60 14.02 10.65
N SER A 89 -15.29 13.82 10.83
CA SER A 89 -14.68 12.51 11.08
C SER A 89 -15.22 11.87 12.35
N LYS A 90 -15.31 12.64 13.44
CA LYS A 90 -15.91 12.19 14.70
C LYS A 90 -17.38 11.82 14.52
N ASP A 91 -18.15 12.68 13.85
CA ASP A 91 -19.57 12.46 13.59
C ASP A 91 -19.80 11.18 12.76
N PHE A 92 -18.94 10.94 11.76
CA PHE A 92 -18.97 9.72 10.96
C PHE A 92 -18.65 8.45 11.78
N LEU A 93 -17.64 8.51 12.64
CA LEU A 93 -17.27 7.40 13.53
C LEU A 93 -18.30 7.19 14.65
N GLY A 94 -19.04 8.24 15.02
CA GLY A 94 -20.00 8.25 16.13
C GLY A 94 -19.34 8.17 17.50
N LYS A 95 -18.03 8.45 17.59
CA LYS A 95 -17.20 8.37 18.81
C LYS A 95 -15.92 9.18 18.67
N SER A 96 -15.27 9.44 19.80
CA SER A 96 -13.92 10.01 19.81
C SER A 96 -12.92 9.07 19.16
N PHE A 97 -11.85 9.65 18.63
CA PHE A 97 -10.75 8.94 18.00
C PHE A 97 -9.44 9.65 18.34
N ILE A 98 -8.33 8.94 18.26
CA ILE A 98 -7.01 9.56 18.43
C ILE A 98 -6.53 10.18 17.12
N TYR A 99 -5.88 11.33 17.24
CA TYR A 99 -5.28 12.04 16.12
C TYR A 99 -3.95 12.63 16.53
N PHE A 100 -3.10 12.92 15.55
CA PHE A 100 -1.86 13.65 15.79
C PHE A 100 -2.15 15.16 15.79
N PRO A 101 -1.98 15.89 16.91
CA PRO A 101 -2.33 17.30 16.98
C PRO A 101 -1.39 18.16 16.12
N GLU A 102 -1.94 19.23 15.55
CA GLU A 102 -1.14 20.22 14.84
C GLU A 102 -0.26 21.02 15.80
N SER A 103 0.93 21.40 15.33
CA SER A 103 1.90 22.21 16.08
C SER A 103 2.81 22.98 15.12
N SER A 104 3.86 23.62 15.62
CA SER A 104 4.80 24.37 14.76
C SER A 104 5.47 23.48 13.69
N SER A 105 5.71 22.20 14.00
CA SER A 105 6.36 21.25 13.09
C SER A 105 5.40 20.28 12.43
N TYR A 106 4.17 20.11 12.91
CA TYR A 106 3.22 19.12 12.40
C TYR A 106 1.93 19.77 11.90
N LYS A 107 1.47 19.39 10.71
CA LYS A 107 0.25 19.91 10.10
C LYS A 107 -0.60 18.79 9.51
N ILE A 108 -1.91 18.99 9.54
CA ILE A 108 -2.85 18.19 8.77
C ILE A 108 -2.96 18.83 7.40
N LYS A 109 -2.55 18.10 6.36
CA LYS A 109 -2.66 18.55 4.98
C LYS A 109 -4.09 18.41 4.46
N ASP A 110 -4.70 17.27 4.72
CA ASP A 110 -5.98 16.89 4.14
C ASP A 110 -6.65 15.78 4.97
N ILE A 111 -7.98 15.80 4.99
CA ILE A 111 -8.82 14.75 5.59
C ILE A 111 -9.88 14.37 4.56
N LYS A 112 -9.96 13.08 4.23
CA LYS A 112 -10.93 12.56 3.26
C LYS A 112 -11.65 11.33 3.79
N LEU A 113 -12.94 11.23 3.53
CA LEU A 113 -13.69 9.99 3.61
C LEU A 113 -13.60 9.27 2.25
N LEU A 114 -13.19 8.01 2.28
CA LEU A 114 -13.23 7.07 1.16
C LEU A 114 -14.40 6.12 1.37
N GLN A 115 -15.33 6.11 0.41
CA GLN A 115 -16.52 5.27 0.46
C GLN A 115 -16.47 4.18 -0.60
N TYR A 116 -16.33 2.94 -0.17
CA TYR A 116 -16.13 1.80 -1.07
C TYR A 116 -17.44 1.21 -1.56
N GLY A 117 -18.56 1.45 -0.85
CA GLY A 117 -19.86 0.91 -1.22
C GLY A 117 -19.91 -0.62 -1.23
N SER A 118 -19.06 -1.27 -0.43
CA SER A 118 -18.97 -2.73 -0.29
C SER A 118 -19.32 -3.14 1.14
N GLU A 119 -19.97 -4.30 1.30
CA GLU A 119 -20.19 -4.90 2.62
C GLU A 119 -18.91 -5.53 3.20
N SER A 120 -17.94 -5.87 2.34
CA SER A 120 -16.68 -6.52 2.75
C SER A 120 -15.56 -5.54 3.10
N VAL A 121 -15.68 -4.28 2.69
CA VAL A 121 -14.67 -3.23 2.88
C VAL A 121 -15.31 -2.03 3.53
N ASN A 122 -14.78 -1.62 4.69
CA ASN A 122 -15.26 -0.44 5.36
C ASN A 122 -14.89 0.84 4.62
N ASP A 123 -15.84 1.78 4.61
CA ASP A 123 -15.53 3.18 4.42
C ASP A 123 -14.45 3.61 5.45
N GLU A 124 -13.44 4.35 4.98
CA GLU A 124 -12.32 4.81 5.81
C GLU A 124 -12.15 6.32 5.73
N ILE A 125 -11.82 6.93 6.86
CA ILE A 125 -11.32 8.29 6.90
C ILE A 125 -9.80 8.22 6.74
N THR A 126 -9.25 9.05 5.89
CA THR A 126 -7.81 9.20 5.70
C THR A 126 -7.39 10.60 6.11
N ILE A 127 -6.30 10.69 6.87
CA ILE A 127 -5.68 11.95 7.30
C ILE A 127 -4.24 11.94 6.80
N GLN A 128 -3.87 12.97 6.04
CA GLN A 128 -2.50 13.15 5.59
C GLN A 128 -1.78 14.16 6.48
N TYR A 129 -0.66 13.74 7.06
CA TYR A 129 0.16 14.57 7.93
C TYR A 129 1.44 15.01 7.23
N GLU A 130 1.82 16.25 7.51
CA GLU A 130 3.11 16.82 7.13
C GLU A 130 3.93 17.15 8.38
N LYS A 131 5.24 16.94 8.27
CA LYS A 131 6.24 17.38 9.25
C LYS A 131 7.22 18.32 8.54
N ASP A 132 7.38 19.53 9.07
CA ASP A 132 8.26 20.56 8.49
C ASP A 132 7.98 20.81 6.99
N ASN A 133 6.69 20.85 6.63
CA ASN A 133 6.16 20.98 5.26
C ASN A 133 6.57 19.85 4.29
N LYS A 134 6.91 18.66 4.79
CA LYS A 134 7.14 17.45 4.00
C LYS A 134 6.11 16.38 4.38
N PRO A 135 5.68 15.51 3.43
CA PRO A 135 4.85 14.35 3.77
C PRO A 135 5.51 13.53 4.88
N TYR A 136 4.76 13.22 5.94
CA TYR A 136 5.28 12.47 7.08
C TYR A 136 4.66 11.09 7.20
N PHE A 137 3.34 11.03 7.35
CA PHE A 137 2.60 9.77 7.27
C PHE A 137 1.15 10.02 6.86
N LYS A 138 0.50 8.97 6.37
CA LYS A 138 -0.96 8.90 6.19
C LYS A 138 -1.54 8.00 7.27
N MET A 139 -2.60 8.45 7.91
CA MET A 139 -3.38 7.65 8.87
C MET A 139 -4.74 7.32 8.27
N SER A 140 -5.13 6.06 8.31
CA SER A 140 -6.48 5.60 8.00
C SER A 140 -7.22 5.21 9.28
N LEU A 141 -8.49 5.60 9.36
CA LEU A 141 -9.40 5.35 10.48
C LEU A 141 -10.65 4.67 9.95
N SER A 142 -11.07 3.59 10.57
CA SER A 142 -12.37 2.98 10.27
C SER A 142 -13.03 2.44 11.53
N LYS A 143 -14.33 2.20 11.45
CA LYS A 143 -15.03 1.44 12.50
C LYS A 143 -14.45 0.02 12.50
N ARG A 144 -14.16 -0.53 13.67
CA ARG A 144 -13.72 -1.92 13.78
C ARG A 144 -14.83 -2.83 13.25
N ASN A 145 -14.53 -3.63 12.23
CA ASN A 145 -15.43 -4.68 11.77
C ASN A 145 -15.30 -5.93 12.62
N LYS A 146 -16.40 -6.69 12.72
CA LYS A 146 -16.43 -8.02 13.36
C LYS A 146 -15.56 -9.06 12.64
N ILE A 147 -15.11 -8.76 11.42
CA ILE A 147 -14.36 -9.69 10.54
C ILE A 147 -12.91 -9.84 10.98
N TYR A 148 -12.30 -8.81 11.58
CA TYR A 148 -10.98 -8.94 12.21
C TYR A 148 -11.18 -9.26 13.68
N SER A 149 -11.05 -10.54 14.04
CA SER A 149 -11.08 -10.95 15.43
C SER A 149 -9.87 -10.35 16.18
N LYS A 150 -10.03 -10.10 17.50
CA LYS A 150 -8.96 -9.56 18.36
C LYS A 150 -7.68 -10.42 18.36
N ASP A 151 -7.79 -11.68 17.95
CA ASP A 151 -6.76 -12.70 18.08
C ASP A 151 -6.17 -13.16 16.72
N GLU A 152 -6.70 -12.67 15.59
CA GLU A 152 -6.16 -12.97 14.27
C GLU A 152 -4.87 -12.18 14.01
N LYS A 153 -3.78 -12.92 13.82
CA LYS A 153 -2.51 -12.36 13.34
C LYS A 153 -2.61 -12.08 11.85
N VAL A 154 -2.21 -10.88 11.44
CA VAL A 154 -1.95 -10.57 10.02
C VAL A 154 -0.73 -11.38 9.58
N PRO A 155 -0.84 -12.27 8.57
CA PRO A 155 0.29 -13.07 8.10
C PRO A 155 1.47 -12.17 7.68
N GLY A 156 2.68 -12.56 8.06
CA GLY A 156 3.91 -11.80 7.76
C GLY A 156 4.11 -10.52 8.59
N SER A 157 3.22 -10.22 9.54
CA SER A 157 3.39 -9.08 10.45
C SER A 157 4.17 -9.44 11.71
N GLU A 158 4.87 -8.45 12.27
CA GLU A 158 5.47 -8.49 13.60
C GLU A 158 4.51 -7.86 14.61
N GLU A 159 4.31 -8.50 15.77
CA GLU A 159 3.50 -7.92 16.86
C GLU A 159 4.27 -6.81 17.58
N ILE A 160 3.60 -5.70 17.84
CA ILE A 160 4.14 -4.55 18.57
C ILE A 160 3.12 -4.02 19.58
N THR A 161 3.59 -3.21 20.52
CA THR A 161 2.70 -2.50 21.46
C THR A 161 2.70 -1.02 21.10
N ILE A 162 1.51 -0.46 20.94
CA ILE A 162 1.31 0.96 20.64
C ILE A 162 0.34 1.49 21.69
N ARG A 163 0.78 2.48 22.48
CA ARG A 163 -0.06 3.11 23.52
C ARG A 163 -0.73 2.12 24.50
N GLY A 164 -0.06 1.00 24.76
CA GLY A 164 -0.57 -0.08 25.63
C GLY A 164 -1.49 -1.09 24.93
N GLU A 165 -1.90 -0.85 23.69
CA GLU A 165 -2.67 -1.78 22.89
C GLU A 165 -1.78 -2.68 22.04
N LYS A 166 -2.30 -3.88 21.77
CA LYS A 166 -1.66 -4.82 20.84
C LYS A 166 -1.87 -4.32 19.40
N GLY A 167 -0.78 -4.17 18.67
CA GLY A 167 -0.76 -3.80 17.27
C GLY A 167 0.18 -4.70 16.46
N PHE A 168 0.35 -4.35 15.19
CA PHE A 168 1.24 -5.03 14.27
C PHE A 168 1.99 -4.04 13.39
N ILE A 169 3.13 -4.48 12.88
CA ILE A 169 3.83 -3.85 11.76
C ILE A 169 4.05 -4.87 10.65
N LEU A 170 3.69 -4.49 9.43
CA LEU A 170 3.96 -5.24 8.21
C LEU A 170 4.99 -4.48 7.38
N LYS A 171 6.06 -5.15 6.97
CA LYS A 171 7.15 -4.57 6.16
C LYS A 171 7.23 -5.29 4.81
N THR A 172 6.39 -4.92 3.87
CA THR A 172 6.30 -5.56 2.54
C THR A 172 6.39 -4.51 1.44
N GLY A 173 7.59 -3.98 1.20
CA GLY A 173 7.85 -2.86 0.27
C GLY A 173 7.39 -1.50 0.79
N ILE A 174 6.26 -1.46 1.48
CA ILE A 174 5.79 -0.35 2.32
C ILE A 174 5.65 -0.83 3.77
N SER A 175 5.89 0.08 4.72
CA SER A 175 5.60 -0.19 6.13
C SER A 175 4.16 0.17 6.45
N ILE A 176 3.43 -0.75 7.06
CA ILE A 176 2.06 -0.52 7.56
C ILE A 176 2.06 -0.83 9.06
N ILE A 177 1.65 0.13 9.86
CA ILE A 177 1.48 -0.04 11.31
C ILE A 177 -0.01 -0.01 11.61
N GLY A 178 -0.55 -1.08 12.20
CA GLY A 178 -1.96 -1.20 12.48
C GLY A 178 -2.24 -1.54 13.94
N TRP A 179 -3.26 -0.92 14.52
CA TRP A 179 -3.79 -1.27 15.83
C TRP A 179 -5.25 -0.84 15.95
N SER A 180 -5.82 -1.00 17.13
CA SER A 180 -7.18 -0.53 17.41
C SER A 180 -7.29 -0.08 18.84
N GLU A 181 -7.98 1.04 19.05
CA GLU A 181 -8.34 1.54 20.38
C GLU A 181 -9.86 1.59 20.47
N GLY A 182 -10.43 0.85 21.43
CA GLY A 182 -11.88 0.66 21.50
C GLY A 182 -12.44 0.04 20.23
N ASP A 183 -13.33 0.75 19.53
CA ASP A 183 -13.99 0.31 18.30
C ASP A 183 -13.47 1.04 17.04
N VAL A 184 -12.34 1.72 17.14
CA VAL A 184 -11.72 2.40 16.00
C VAL A 184 -10.45 1.64 15.64
N MET A 185 -10.31 1.32 14.36
CA MET A 185 -9.12 0.72 13.78
C MET A 185 -8.27 1.82 13.15
N TYR A 186 -6.97 1.76 13.41
CA TYR A 186 -5.96 2.72 12.95
C TYR A 186 -4.96 1.98 12.07
N ASN A 187 -4.64 2.54 10.91
CA ASN A 187 -3.49 2.15 10.10
C ASN A 187 -2.65 3.37 9.79
N ILE A 188 -1.34 3.24 9.88
CA ILE A 188 -0.38 4.27 9.52
C ILE A 188 0.56 3.76 8.45
N ILE A 189 0.69 4.57 7.40
CA ILE A 189 1.66 4.39 6.34
C ILE A 189 2.62 5.59 6.39
N PRO A 190 3.83 5.41 6.93
CA PRO A 190 4.88 6.41 6.87
C PRO A 190 5.23 6.76 5.42
N SER A 191 5.54 8.03 5.16
CA SER A 191 5.95 8.49 3.82
C SER A 191 7.34 8.02 3.41
N GLU A 192 8.19 7.69 4.39
CA GLU A 192 9.53 7.14 4.19
C GLU A 192 9.69 5.85 4.99
N ASN A 193 10.67 5.02 4.62
CA ASN A 193 10.96 3.81 5.38
C ASN A 193 11.37 4.16 6.81
N ILE A 194 10.80 3.44 7.78
CA ILE A 194 11.14 3.66 9.18
C ILE A 194 12.50 3.01 9.46
N GLU A 195 13.52 3.83 9.70
CA GLU A 195 14.85 3.35 10.13
C GLU A 195 14.79 2.67 11.51
N ASP A 196 14.13 3.31 12.48
CA ASP A 196 13.91 2.77 13.82
C ASP A 196 12.42 2.80 14.19
N VAL A 197 11.80 1.61 14.15
CA VAL A 197 10.38 1.40 14.46
C VAL A 197 10.03 1.83 15.89
N LYS A 198 10.95 1.67 16.86
CA LYS A 198 10.69 2.04 18.25
C LYS A 198 10.62 3.55 18.42
N VAL A 199 11.48 4.28 17.71
CA VAL A 199 11.45 5.75 17.69
C VAL A 199 10.14 6.24 17.08
N PHE A 200 9.72 5.65 15.96
CA PHE A 200 8.45 6.02 15.33
C PHE A 200 7.23 5.69 16.22
N ILE A 201 7.18 4.51 16.84
CA ILE A 201 6.09 4.15 17.77
C ILE A 201 6.02 5.13 18.93
N LYS A 202 7.16 5.52 19.51
CA LYS A 202 7.20 6.51 20.60
C LYS A 202 6.69 7.89 20.15
N GLU A 203 6.85 8.26 18.89
CA GLU A 203 6.25 9.49 18.37
C GLU A 203 4.71 9.42 18.37
N LEU A 204 4.12 8.24 18.20
CA LEU A 204 2.66 8.05 18.26
C LEU A 204 2.07 8.28 19.66
N ASP A 205 2.90 8.29 20.71
CA ASP A 205 2.46 8.67 22.06
C ASP A 205 2.00 10.14 22.14
N LYS A 206 2.42 10.98 21.19
CA LYS A 206 1.97 12.38 21.07
C LYS A 206 0.54 12.52 20.56
N MET A 207 -0.11 11.42 20.14
CA MET A 207 -1.50 11.46 19.72
C MET A 207 -2.44 11.73 20.90
N GLU A 208 -3.48 12.50 20.60
CA GLU A 208 -4.47 12.96 21.57
C GLU A 208 -5.86 12.50 21.16
N ASN A 209 -6.77 12.41 22.13
CA ASN A 209 -8.19 12.13 21.84
C ASN A 209 -8.87 13.38 21.28
N PHE A 210 -9.48 13.25 20.10
CA PHE A 210 -10.40 14.24 19.57
C PHE A 210 -11.81 13.96 20.11
N ASN A 211 -12.27 14.85 20.99
CA ASN A 211 -13.48 14.67 21.81
C ASN A 211 -14.72 15.40 21.35
#